data_AF-A0A2D1QGQ6-F1
#
_entry.id   AF-A0A2D1QGQ6-F1
#
_cell.length_a   1.000
_cell.length_b   1.000
_cell.length_c   1.000
_cell.angle_alpha   90.00
_cell.angle_beta   90.00
_cell.angle_gamma   90.00
#
_symmetry.space_group_name_H-M   'P 1'
#
loop_
_entity.id
_entity.type
_entity.pdbx_description
1 polymer ?
#
loop_
_entity_poly.entity_id
_entity_poly.type
_entity_poly.pdbx_seq_one_letter_code
_entity_poly.pdbx_strand_id
1 'polypeptide(L)'
;MFNHELILNHIDDIFGQDMHAKRVLSLANATLGVIESGSLAIHAIGSGLSLANGLERKHAVKQVDRLLTNTKLNVWSLFDDWVPYVVGERTEIVVSMDWTEFDADDHSTLVISLQTNHGRSTPLLWKTHRKSLLKGQRNAHEKELLTKLKQTLPEGIFVTVVADRGFGYMELFERLEQELGFAYLIRFKGNVLVGYPGVEQVPARDWLTPTGRTRTLKAVELTGQRQPVERVYCCHKSGMKDAWFLASNRTDLSAAKALQLYGQRWGIETSFRDIKDYKFGMGMGDVHISNPVRRDRLFLFSALAIVLLTLLGKAGDSVGLERTIKVNTSKSRTYSFFRQGVIYYQLRPKMKEANAVLLMDKFIYYLKQHRLYTRTLGII
;
A
#
# COMPACT_ATOMS: atom_id res chain seq x y z
N MET A 1 -12.05 -24.20 -3.99
CA MET A 1 -10.66 -24.35 -3.49
C MET A 1 -9.85 -23.13 -3.91
N PHE A 2 -8.90 -22.64 -3.11
CA PHE A 2 -7.99 -21.56 -3.56
C PHE A 2 -6.93 -22.18 -4.47
N ASN A 3 -7.28 -22.26 -5.75
CA ASN A 3 -6.54 -22.91 -6.81
C ASN A 3 -6.28 -21.92 -7.97
N HIS A 4 -5.65 -22.41 -9.04
CA HIS A 4 -5.34 -21.63 -10.24
C HIS A 4 -6.58 -20.99 -10.87
N GLU A 5 -7.68 -21.74 -11.01
CA GLU A 5 -8.92 -21.26 -11.62
C GLU A 5 -9.52 -20.07 -10.86
N LEU A 6 -9.53 -20.11 -9.53
CA LEU A 6 -9.98 -18.99 -8.71
C LEU A 6 -9.12 -17.74 -8.92
N ILE A 7 -7.79 -17.90 -8.98
CA ILE A 7 -6.87 -16.78 -9.25
C ILE A 7 -7.09 -16.24 -10.65
N LEU A 8 -7.27 -17.11 -11.65
CA LEU A 8 -7.53 -16.74 -13.02
C LEU A 8 -8.81 -15.92 -13.14
N ASN A 9 -9.93 -16.42 -12.61
CA ASN A 9 -11.22 -15.73 -12.63
C ASN A 9 -11.12 -14.37 -11.92
N HIS A 10 -10.43 -14.32 -10.77
CA HIS A 10 -10.23 -13.07 -10.05
C HIS A 10 -9.42 -12.03 -10.86
N ILE A 11 -8.39 -12.45 -11.58
CA ILE A 11 -7.58 -11.54 -12.40
C ILE A 11 -8.32 -11.17 -13.69
N ASP A 12 -9.11 -12.08 -14.25
CA ASP A 12 -10.00 -11.82 -15.39
C ASP A 12 -11.09 -10.80 -15.02
N ASP A 13 -11.67 -10.90 -13.82
CA ASP A 13 -12.63 -9.92 -13.28
C ASP A 13 -12.05 -8.50 -13.15
N ILE A 14 -10.72 -8.38 -13.01
CA ILE A 14 -10.03 -7.09 -12.90
C ILE A 14 -9.61 -6.60 -14.28
N PHE A 15 -8.92 -7.43 -15.08
CA PHE A 15 -8.22 -6.97 -16.29
C PHE A 15 -8.75 -7.58 -17.60
N GLY A 16 -9.69 -8.52 -17.55
CA GLY A 16 -10.12 -9.32 -18.70
C GLY A 16 -10.79 -8.51 -19.81
N GLN A 17 -11.37 -7.34 -19.50
CA GLN A 17 -11.98 -6.46 -20.48
C GLN A 17 -10.93 -5.82 -21.41
N ASP A 18 -9.81 -5.36 -20.85
CA ASP A 18 -8.79 -4.58 -21.58
C ASP A 18 -7.48 -5.34 -21.83
N MET A 19 -7.35 -6.56 -21.28
CA MET A 19 -6.18 -7.41 -21.43
C MET A 19 -6.50 -8.70 -22.18
N HIS A 20 -5.71 -8.97 -23.23
CA HIS A 20 -5.79 -10.24 -23.97
C HIS A 20 -5.67 -11.47 -23.04
N ALA A 21 -6.57 -12.44 -23.18
CA ALA A 21 -6.70 -13.63 -22.32
C ALA A 21 -5.37 -14.36 -22.00
N LYS A 22 -4.48 -14.57 -22.98
CA LYS A 22 -3.13 -15.15 -22.72
C LYS A 22 -2.27 -14.36 -21.72
N ARG A 23 -2.40 -13.02 -21.67
CA ARG A 23 -1.70 -12.18 -20.68
C ARG A 23 -2.36 -12.29 -19.31
N VAL A 24 -3.70 -12.30 -19.23
CA VAL A 24 -4.46 -12.58 -18.00
C VAL A 24 -4.02 -13.91 -17.41
N LEU A 25 -4.01 -14.98 -18.22
CA LEU A 25 -3.54 -16.30 -17.82
C LEU A 25 -2.08 -16.29 -17.34
N SER A 26 -1.21 -15.54 -18.01
CA SER A 26 0.20 -15.42 -17.61
C SER A 26 0.35 -14.68 -16.27
N LEU A 27 -0.48 -13.66 -16.03
CA LEU A 27 -0.51 -12.92 -14.77
C LEU A 27 -1.06 -13.78 -13.62
N ALA A 28 -2.08 -14.60 -13.89
CA ALA A 28 -2.59 -15.61 -12.96
C ALA A 28 -1.54 -16.67 -12.60
N ASN A 29 -0.82 -17.17 -13.60
CA ASN A 29 0.30 -18.10 -13.39
C ASN A 29 1.42 -17.48 -12.54
N ALA A 30 1.79 -16.23 -12.81
CA ALA A 30 2.81 -15.54 -12.02
C ALA A 30 2.35 -15.31 -10.58
N THR A 31 1.09 -14.90 -10.38
CA THR A 31 0.48 -14.70 -9.05
C THR A 31 0.44 -16.01 -8.27
N LEU A 32 0.01 -17.12 -8.89
CA LEU A 32 0.05 -18.45 -8.29
C LEU A 32 1.48 -18.83 -7.92
N GLY A 33 2.45 -18.61 -8.82
CA GLY A 33 3.86 -18.88 -8.54
C GLY A 33 4.41 -18.11 -7.34
N VAL A 34 4.01 -16.84 -7.15
CA VAL A 34 4.36 -16.04 -5.97
C VAL A 34 3.74 -16.63 -4.71
N ILE A 35 2.45 -16.98 -4.74
CA ILE A 35 1.74 -17.54 -3.59
C ILE A 35 2.35 -18.88 -3.16
N GLU A 36 2.64 -19.76 -4.12
CA GLU A 36 3.20 -21.10 -3.89
C GLU A 36 4.64 -21.06 -3.38
N SER A 37 5.46 -20.16 -3.93
CA SER A 37 6.86 -20.03 -3.51
C SER A 37 7.05 -19.16 -2.26
N GLY A 38 6.07 -18.31 -1.94
CA GLY A 38 6.23 -17.26 -0.94
C GLY A 38 7.34 -16.26 -1.26
N SER A 39 7.74 -16.14 -2.54
CA SER A 39 8.92 -15.39 -2.96
C SER A 39 8.69 -14.63 -4.26
N LEU A 40 9.36 -13.48 -4.38
CA LEU A 40 9.41 -12.67 -5.61
C LEU A 40 10.69 -12.91 -6.42
N ALA A 41 11.53 -13.87 -6.04
CA ALA A 41 12.64 -14.31 -6.88
C ALA A 41 12.10 -15.02 -8.13
N ILE A 42 12.52 -14.58 -9.32
CA ILE A 42 11.97 -15.07 -10.61
C ILE A 42 12.05 -16.61 -10.71
N HIS A 43 13.18 -17.19 -10.31
CA HIS A 43 13.36 -18.64 -10.29
C HIS A 43 12.44 -19.33 -9.27
N ALA A 44 12.16 -18.69 -8.13
CA ALA A 44 11.26 -19.22 -7.12
C ALA A 44 9.80 -19.17 -7.59
N ILE A 45 9.36 -18.06 -8.18
CA ILE A 45 8.02 -17.93 -8.78
C ILE A 45 7.80 -19.03 -9.83
N GLY A 46 8.75 -19.20 -10.75
CA GLY A 46 8.66 -20.24 -11.77
C GLY A 46 8.70 -21.66 -11.18
N SER A 47 9.45 -21.87 -10.09
CA SER A 47 9.48 -23.17 -9.39
C SER A 47 8.15 -23.45 -8.68
N GLY A 48 7.58 -22.47 -7.99
CA GLY A 48 6.25 -22.58 -7.36
C GLY A 48 5.16 -22.88 -8.39
N LEU A 49 5.17 -22.16 -9.52
CA LEU A 49 4.26 -22.43 -10.64
C LEU A 49 4.42 -23.85 -11.20
N SER A 50 5.67 -24.32 -11.32
CA SER A 50 5.93 -25.68 -11.81
C SER A 50 5.38 -26.76 -10.89
N LEU A 51 5.49 -26.58 -9.57
CA LEU A 51 4.93 -27.50 -8.58
C LEU A 51 3.40 -27.48 -8.59
N ALA A 52 2.80 -26.29 -8.68
CA ALA A 52 1.36 -26.12 -8.63
C ALA A 52 0.63 -26.74 -9.84
N ASN A 53 1.22 -26.63 -11.03
CA ASN A 53 0.59 -27.04 -12.28
C ASN A 53 1.25 -28.26 -12.94
N GLY A 54 2.22 -28.91 -12.28
CA GLY A 54 2.94 -30.06 -12.84
C GLY A 54 3.74 -29.75 -14.10
N LEU A 55 4.27 -28.53 -14.22
CA LEU A 55 5.03 -28.10 -15.39
C LEU A 55 6.52 -28.42 -15.24
N GLU A 56 7.25 -28.51 -16.35
CA GLU A 56 8.71 -28.50 -16.27
C GLU A 56 9.23 -27.17 -15.73
N ARG A 57 10.03 -27.23 -14.65
CA ARG A 57 10.61 -26.07 -13.98
C ARG A 57 11.27 -25.08 -14.93
N LYS A 58 12.08 -25.56 -15.88
CA LYS A 58 12.79 -24.73 -16.86
C LYS A 58 11.81 -23.88 -17.68
N HIS A 59 10.70 -24.46 -18.13
CA HIS A 59 9.71 -23.78 -18.95
C HIS A 59 8.88 -22.78 -18.14
N ALA A 60 8.48 -23.14 -16.91
CA ALA A 60 7.76 -22.26 -16.01
C ALA A 60 8.58 -21.02 -15.61
N VAL A 61 9.87 -21.18 -15.27
CA VAL A 61 10.78 -20.06 -15.00
C VAL A 61 10.91 -19.14 -16.22
N LYS A 62 11.11 -19.71 -17.41
CA LYS A 62 11.17 -18.91 -18.65
C LYS A 62 9.85 -18.19 -18.94
N GLN A 63 8.70 -18.75 -18.59
CA GLN A 63 7.41 -18.09 -18.74
C GLN A 63 7.31 -16.83 -17.88
N VAL A 64 7.69 -16.92 -16.60
CA VAL A 64 7.69 -15.77 -15.68
C VAL A 64 8.66 -14.69 -16.15
N ASP A 65 9.89 -15.08 -16.54
CA ASP A 65 10.89 -14.13 -17.03
C ASP A 65 10.44 -13.39 -18.30
N ARG A 66 9.83 -14.10 -19.26
CA ARG A 66 9.24 -13.49 -20.46
C ARG A 66 8.08 -12.56 -20.14
N LEU A 67 7.27 -12.86 -19.14
CA LEU A 67 6.19 -11.97 -18.71
C LEU A 67 6.76 -10.65 -18.15
N LEU A 68 7.82 -10.72 -17.35
CA LEU A 68 8.49 -9.54 -16.80
C LEU A 68 9.14 -8.67 -17.89
N THR A 69 9.46 -9.22 -19.05
CA THR A 69 10.00 -8.45 -20.19
C THR A 69 8.96 -8.08 -21.25
N ASN A 70 7.72 -8.55 -21.12
CA ASN A 70 6.66 -8.32 -22.09
C ASN A 70 6.20 -6.85 -22.07
N THR A 71 6.51 -6.10 -23.14
CA THR A 71 6.14 -4.68 -23.29
C THR A 71 4.63 -4.44 -23.33
N LYS A 72 3.84 -5.45 -23.73
CA LYS A 72 2.38 -5.39 -23.69
C LYS A 72 1.82 -5.51 -22.26
N LEU A 73 2.62 -5.90 -21.26
CA LEU A 73 2.23 -5.79 -19.86
C LEU A 73 2.68 -4.41 -19.34
N ASN A 74 1.82 -3.41 -19.59
CA ASN A 74 2.04 -2.03 -19.17
C ASN A 74 1.32 -1.77 -17.84
N VAL A 75 2.08 -1.80 -16.73
CA VAL A 75 1.54 -1.59 -15.38
C VAL A 75 0.85 -0.23 -15.24
N TRP A 76 1.34 0.80 -15.94
CA TRP A 76 0.74 2.14 -15.89
C TRP A 76 -0.70 2.16 -16.37
N SER A 77 -1.00 1.42 -17.45
CA SER A 77 -2.37 1.28 -17.96
C SER A 77 -3.21 0.38 -17.04
N LEU A 78 -2.63 -0.66 -16.45
CA LEU A 78 -3.36 -1.56 -15.54
C LEU A 78 -3.83 -0.87 -14.26
N PHE A 79 -3.26 0.28 -13.90
CA PHE A 79 -3.78 1.08 -12.80
C PHE A 79 -5.19 1.61 -13.03
N ASP A 80 -5.62 1.75 -14.29
CA ASP A 80 -6.97 2.18 -14.65
C ASP A 80 -8.03 1.15 -14.21
N ASP A 81 -7.68 -0.13 -14.15
CA ASP A 81 -8.57 -1.19 -13.65
C ASP A 81 -8.31 -1.52 -12.16
N TRP A 82 -7.03 -1.54 -11.78
CA TRP A 82 -6.60 -1.95 -10.44
C TRP A 82 -7.06 -0.98 -9.34
N VAL A 83 -6.92 0.33 -9.56
CA VAL A 83 -7.26 1.32 -8.52
C VAL A 83 -8.77 1.31 -8.22
N PRO A 84 -9.69 1.40 -9.21
CA PRO A 84 -11.12 1.25 -8.95
C PRO A 84 -11.46 -0.08 -8.27
N TYR A 85 -10.81 -1.18 -8.68
CA TYR A 85 -11.04 -2.48 -8.06
C TYR A 85 -10.74 -2.50 -6.56
N VAL A 86 -9.58 -1.94 -6.15
CA VAL A 86 -9.18 -1.90 -4.73
C VAL A 86 -10.03 -0.90 -3.94
N VAL A 87 -10.33 0.25 -4.54
CA VAL A 87 -11.12 1.32 -3.92
C VAL A 87 -12.59 0.94 -3.74
N GLY A 88 -13.15 0.10 -4.62
CA GLY A 88 -14.52 -0.42 -4.49
C GLY A 88 -15.56 0.70 -4.36
N GLU A 89 -16.60 0.48 -3.55
CA GLU A 89 -17.70 1.45 -3.35
C GLU A 89 -17.42 2.54 -2.29
N ARG A 90 -16.14 2.82 -1.99
CA ARG A 90 -15.81 3.84 -0.98
C ARG A 90 -16.06 5.24 -1.52
N THR A 91 -16.74 6.06 -0.72
CA THR A 91 -16.91 7.50 -0.98
C THR A 91 -15.77 8.33 -0.40
N GLU A 92 -15.02 7.79 0.56
CA GLU A 92 -13.82 8.42 1.15
C GLU A 92 -12.69 7.40 1.26
N ILE A 93 -11.47 7.82 0.94
CA ILE A 93 -10.24 7.05 1.12
C ILE A 93 -9.12 7.88 1.74
N VAL A 94 -8.27 7.21 2.51
CA VAL A 94 -7.03 7.78 3.04
C VAL A 94 -5.86 6.99 2.46
N VAL A 95 -4.98 7.68 1.74
CA VAL A 95 -3.81 7.07 1.10
C VAL A 95 -2.53 7.56 1.74
N SER A 96 -1.56 6.67 1.89
CA SER A 96 -0.20 7.01 2.30
C SER A 96 0.72 7.02 1.09
N MET A 97 1.58 8.02 1.02
CA MET A 97 2.59 8.14 -0.04
C MET A 97 3.99 8.05 0.58
N ASP A 98 4.86 7.21 0.01
CA ASP A 98 6.23 7.05 0.48
C ASP A 98 7.17 6.52 -0.61
N TRP A 99 8.48 6.77 -0.44
CA TRP A 99 9.55 6.21 -1.27
C TRP A 99 10.15 4.99 -0.58
N THR A 100 10.40 3.91 -1.32
CA THR A 100 11.19 2.76 -0.87
C THR A 100 12.40 2.54 -1.76
N GLU A 101 13.55 2.25 -1.14
CA GLU A 101 14.83 2.11 -1.83
C GLU A 101 15.20 0.64 -2.06
N PHE A 102 15.83 0.36 -3.20
CA PHE A 102 16.47 -0.91 -3.57
C PHE A 102 17.89 -0.59 -4.02
N ASP A 103 18.75 -0.29 -3.03
CA ASP A 103 20.07 0.30 -3.26
C ASP A 103 20.98 -0.55 -4.15
N ALA A 104 20.90 -1.88 -3.99
CA ALA A 104 21.73 -2.81 -4.75
C ALA A 104 21.46 -2.78 -6.27
N ASP A 105 20.32 -2.22 -6.68
CA ASP A 105 19.90 -2.14 -8.08
C ASP A 105 19.79 -0.69 -8.58
N ASP A 106 20.31 0.30 -7.84
CA ASP A 106 20.16 1.73 -8.15
C ASP A 106 18.68 2.12 -8.38
N HIS A 107 17.78 1.59 -7.56
CA HIS A 107 16.34 1.79 -7.73
C HIS A 107 15.69 2.45 -6.52
N SER A 108 14.73 3.32 -6.78
CA SER A 108 13.84 3.91 -5.78
C SER A 108 12.42 3.88 -6.34
N THR A 109 11.47 3.41 -5.55
CA THR A 109 10.07 3.23 -5.95
C THR A 109 9.19 4.17 -5.15
N LEU A 110 8.48 5.07 -5.82
CA LEU A 110 7.43 5.86 -5.20
C LEU A 110 6.15 5.01 -5.16
N VAL A 111 5.49 4.96 -4.01
CA VAL A 111 4.27 4.14 -3.83
C VAL A 111 3.18 4.96 -3.13
N ILE A 112 1.96 4.88 -3.66
CA ILE A 112 0.74 5.34 -3.00
C ILE A 112 -0.05 4.10 -2.59
N SER A 113 -0.36 3.97 -1.31
CA SER A 113 -1.09 2.82 -0.75
C SER A 113 -2.31 3.25 0.04
N LEU A 114 -3.41 2.52 -0.10
CA LEU A 114 -4.62 2.69 0.68
C LEU A 114 -4.36 2.28 2.14
N GLN A 115 -4.60 3.18 3.09
CA GLN A 115 -4.46 2.87 4.50
C GLN A 115 -5.54 1.89 4.95
N THR A 116 -5.21 0.95 5.84
CA THR A 116 -6.18 0.02 6.43
C THR A 116 -6.20 0.08 7.96
N ASN A 117 -7.21 -0.56 8.57
CA ASN A 117 -7.31 -0.67 10.03
C ASN A 117 -6.52 -1.85 10.64
N HIS A 118 -5.88 -2.69 9.82
CA HIS A 118 -5.17 -3.89 10.29
C HIS A 118 -3.64 -3.76 10.28
N GLY A 119 -3.14 -2.54 10.09
CA GLY A 119 -1.73 -2.17 10.25
C GLY A 119 -0.84 -2.51 9.06
N ARG A 120 -1.43 -2.79 7.89
CA ARG A 120 -0.78 -2.82 6.57
C ARG A 120 -1.49 -1.85 5.65
N SER A 121 -0.86 -1.45 4.57
CA SER A 121 -1.52 -0.69 3.50
C SER A 121 -1.60 -1.53 2.22
N THR A 122 -2.64 -1.33 1.43
CA THR A 122 -2.81 -2.00 0.13
C THR A 122 -2.24 -1.10 -0.97
N PRO A 123 -1.22 -1.53 -1.74
CA PRO A 123 -0.65 -0.71 -2.80
C PRO A 123 -1.68 -0.38 -3.89
N LEU A 124 -1.83 0.91 -4.21
CA LEU A 124 -2.70 1.38 -5.30
C LEU A 124 -1.87 1.72 -6.54
N LEU A 125 -0.82 2.50 -6.37
CA LEU A 125 0.03 2.97 -7.46
C LEU A 125 1.49 2.87 -7.04
N TRP A 126 2.34 2.57 -8.00
CA TRP A 126 3.79 2.61 -7.81
C TRP A 126 4.50 2.91 -9.11
N LYS A 127 5.70 3.49 -9.01
CA LYS A 127 6.60 3.67 -10.14
C LYS A 127 8.05 3.62 -9.68
N THR A 128 8.84 2.80 -10.35
CA THR A 128 10.27 2.64 -10.08
C THR A 128 11.09 3.59 -10.95
N HIS A 129 12.06 4.26 -10.35
CA HIS A 129 13.01 5.14 -10.99
C HIS A 129 14.45 4.74 -10.66
N ARG A 130 15.39 5.12 -11.52
CA ARG A 130 16.82 5.02 -11.20
C ARG A 130 17.16 6.04 -10.11
N LYS A 131 17.69 5.58 -8.98
CA LYS A 131 17.99 6.41 -7.81
C LYS A 131 19.03 7.48 -8.15
N SER A 132 20.06 7.11 -8.90
CA SER A 132 21.10 8.01 -9.44
C SER A 132 20.53 9.20 -10.23
N LEU A 133 19.35 9.07 -10.84
CA LEU A 133 18.71 10.09 -11.66
C LEU A 133 17.65 10.92 -10.91
N LEU A 134 17.38 10.63 -9.63
CA LEU A 134 16.30 11.27 -8.87
C LEU A 134 16.63 12.68 -8.35
N LYS A 135 17.91 13.07 -8.31
CA LYS A 135 18.31 14.37 -7.75
C LYS A 135 17.63 15.49 -8.54
N GLY A 136 16.79 16.27 -7.87
CA GLY A 136 16.01 17.36 -8.47
C GLY A 136 14.76 16.94 -9.25
N GLN A 137 14.45 15.64 -9.35
CA GLN A 137 13.32 15.11 -10.13
C GLN A 137 12.20 14.48 -9.28
N ARG A 138 12.43 14.28 -7.97
CA ARG A 138 11.44 13.64 -7.07
C ARG A 138 10.06 14.29 -7.14
N ASN A 139 10.00 15.62 -7.04
CA ASN A 139 8.74 16.37 -7.09
C ASN A 139 7.97 16.14 -8.41
N ALA A 140 8.67 15.97 -9.53
CA ALA A 140 8.03 15.70 -10.83
C ALA A 140 7.40 14.30 -10.86
N HIS A 141 8.08 13.29 -10.30
CA HIS A 141 7.55 11.93 -10.20
C HIS A 141 6.39 11.83 -9.20
N GLU A 142 6.46 12.57 -8.08
CA GLU A 142 5.36 12.69 -7.12
C GLU A 142 4.12 13.32 -7.76
N LYS A 143 4.32 14.40 -8.53
CA LYS A 143 3.28 15.02 -9.35
C LYS A 143 2.68 14.05 -10.36
N GLU A 144 3.50 13.29 -11.09
CA GLU A 144 3.03 12.32 -12.07
C GLU A 144 2.14 11.24 -11.42
N LEU A 145 2.58 10.66 -10.31
CA LEU A 145 1.86 9.58 -9.64
C LEU A 145 0.55 10.05 -8.99
N LEU A 146 0.54 11.24 -8.38
CA LEU A 146 -0.68 11.85 -7.84
C LEU A 146 -1.70 12.21 -8.93
N THR A 147 -1.21 12.63 -10.10
CA THR A 147 -2.08 12.88 -11.27
C THR A 147 -2.71 11.57 -11.75
N LYS A 148 -1.92 10.49 -11.81
CA LYS A 148 -2.45 9.16 -12.14
C LYS A 148 -3.47 8.68 -11.11
N LEU A 149 -3.27 8.96 -9.82
CA LEU A 149 -4.27 8.69 -8.79
C LEU A 149 -5.60 9.39 -9.10
N LYS A 150 -5.57 10.70 -9.38
CA LYS A 150 -6.80 11.44 -9.71
C LYS A 150 -7.51 10.88 -10.94
N GLN A 151 -6.75 10.48 -11.97
CA GLN A 151 -7.29 9.94 -13.23
C GLN A 151 -7.90 8.54 -13.09
N THR A 152 -7.39 7.74 -12.16
CA THR A 152 -7.79 6.33 -11.99
C THR A 152 -8.90 6.15 -10.95
N LEU A 153 -9.22 7.18 -10.17
CA LEU A 153 -10.26 7.09 -9.15
C LEU A 153 -11.66 7.23 -9.78
N PRO A 154 -12.64 6.45 -9.30
CA PRO A 154 -14.05 6.73 -9.57
C PRO A 154 -14.45 8.16 -9.18
N GLU A 155 -15.46 8.70 -9.87
CA GLU A 155 -15.97 10.04 -9.59
C GLU A 155 -16.54 10.17 -8.17
N GLY A 156 -16.42 11.36 -7.58
CA GLY A 156 -17.02 11.68 -6.29
C GLY A 156 -16.27 11.16 -5.06
N ILE A 157 -15.14 10.48 -5.21
CA ILE A 157 -14.37 9.98 -4.07
C ILE A 157 -13.59 11.10 -3.38
N PHE A 158 -13.81 11.26 -2.09
CA PHE A 158 -13.05 12.13 -1.22
C PHE A 158 -11.71 11.47 -0.85
N VAL A 159 -10.58 12.10 -1.18
CA VAL A 159 -9.24 11.53 -0.95
C VAL A 159 -8.48 12.35 0.05
N THR A 160 -7.91 11.71 1.07
CA THR A 160 -6.91 12.32 1.96
C THR A 160 -5.52 11.70 1.74
N VAL A 161 -4.55 12.52 1.32
CA VAL A 161 -3.15 12.12 1.17
C VAL A 161 -2.38 12.34 2.47
N VAL A 162 -1.78 11.28 3.01
CA VAL A 162 -0.98 11.30 4.23
C VAL A 162 0.47 11.02 3.88
N ALA A 163 1.37 11.94 4.21
CA ALA A 163 2.79 11.82 3.86
C ALA A 163 3.71 12.33 4.97
N ASP A 164 4.95 11.88 4.93
CA ASP A 164 5.97 12.23 5.91
C ASP A 164 6.64 13.59 5.58
N ARG A 165 7.67 13.93 6.36
CA ARG A 165 8.42 15.20 6.20
C ARG A 165 9.21 15.33 4.90
N GLY A 166 9.44 14.25 4.16
CA GLY A 166 10.06 14.29 2.84
C GLY A 166 9.18 14.96 1.79
N PHE A 167 7.86 15.00 2.04
CA PHE A 167 6.84 15.56 1.16
C PHE A 167 6.29 16.91 1.65
N GLY A 168 6.81 17.44 2.76
CA GLY A 168 6.32 18.69 3.37
C GLY A 168 6.79 19.97 2.67
N TYR A 169 6.74 20.02 1.34
CA TYR A 169 7.10 21.20 0.53
C TYR A 169 5.85 21.87 -0.06
N MET A 170 5.97 23.17 -0.36
CA MET A 170 4.83 24.07 -0.56
C MET A 170 4.03 23.75 -1.83
N GLU A 171 4.76 23.49 -2.92
CA GLU A 171 4.16 23.17 -4.22
C GLU A 171 3.30 21.91 -4.17
N LEU A 172 3.55 20.99 -3.21
CA LEU A 172 2.69 19.82 -3.03
C LEU A 172 1.35 20.19 -2.39
N PHE A 173 1.32 21.08 -1.40
CA PHE A 173 0.09 21.48 -0.73
C PHE A 173 -0.85 22.17 -1.71
N GLU A 174 -0.31 23.14 -2.47
CA GLU A 174 -1.05 23.84 -3.51
C GLU A 174 -1.58 22.87 -4.57
N ARG A 175 -0.74 21.95 -5.05
CA ARG A 175 -1.19 20.95 -6.04
C ARG A 175 -2.29 20.05 -5.52
N LEU A 176 -2.16 19.52 -4.30
CA LEU A 176 -3.15 18.62 -3.71
C LEU A 176 -4.50 19.33 -3.61
N GLU A 177 -4.51 20.56 -3.10
CA GLU A 177 -5.74 21.32 -2.87
C GLU A 177 -6.32 21.92 -4.15
N GLN A 178 -5.54 22.70 -4.89
CA GLN A 178 -6.02 23.52 -6.00
C GLN A 178 -6.11 22.76 -7.33
N GLU A 179 -5.18 21.85 -7.61
CA GLU A 179 -5.17 21.12 -8.88
C GLU A 179 -5.92 19.78 -8.83
N LEU A 180 -5.83 19.05 -7.70
CA LEU A 180 -6.37 17.69 -7.59
C LEU A 180 -7.66 17.62 -6.77
N GLY A 181 -7.94 18.63 -5.94
CA GLY A 181 -9.08 18.61 -5.01
C GLY A 181 -8.95 17.53 -3.94
N PHE A 182 -7.72 17.20 -3.55
CA PHE A 182 -7.42 16.23 -2.49
C PHE A 182 -7.26 16.95 -1.15
N ALA A 183 -7.78 16.31 -0.12
CA ALA A 183 -7.39 16.62 1.25
C ALA A 183 -5.97 16.11 1.52
N TYR A 184 -5.29 16.72 2.49
CA TYR A 184 -3.96 16.28 2.89
C TYR A 184 -3.75 16.35 4.40
N LEU A 185 -2.83 15.51 4.88
CA LEU A 185 -2.28 15.54 6.23
C LEU A 185 -0.80 15.18 6.16
N ILE A 186 0.05 16.20 6.06
CA ILE A 186 1.47 16.03 5.75
C ILE A 186 2.31 16.51 6.92
N ARG A 187 3.25 15.67 7.35
CA ARG A 187 4.21 16.08 8.38
C ARG A 187 5.23 17.04 7.80
N PHE A 188 5.67 17.99 8.60
CA PHE A 188 6.78 18.87 8.26
C PHE A 188 7.76 19.00 9.44
N LYS A 189 8.91 19.65 9.21
CA LYS A 189 9.98 19.76 10.21
C LYS A 189 9.66 20.85 11.24
N GLY A 190 10.09 20.65 12.49
CA GLY A 190 9.82 21.58 13.59
C GLY A 190 10.49 22.96 13.48
N ASN A 191 11.44 23.13 12.55
CA ASN A 191 12.11 24.40 12.27
C ASN A 191 11.39 25.23 11.20
N VAL A 192 10.34 24.71 10.57
CA VAL A 192 9.49 25.49 9.66
C VAL A 192 8.77 26.57 10.47
N LEU A 193 8.80 27.80 9.96
CA LEU A 193 8.13 28.95 10.56
C LEU A 193 6.61 28.84 10.42
N VAL A 194 5.89 29.13 11.50
CA VAL A 194 4.43 29.11 11.59
C VAL A 194 3.96 30.34 12.35
N GLY A 195 2.97 31.04 11.82
CA GLY A 195 2.36 32.20 12.49
C GLY A 195 0.97 32.50 11.95
N TYR A 196 0.24 33.34 12.65
CA TYR A 196 -1.03 33.86 12.14
C TYR A 196 -0.77 34.97 11.10
N PRO A 197 -1.70 35.22 10.16
CA PRO A 197 -1.58 36.32 9.21
C PRO A 197 -1.28 37.65 9.90
N GLY A 198 -0.28 38.38 9.40
CA GLY A 198 0.16 39.67 9.97
C GLY A 198 0.95 39.59 11.28
N VAL A 199 1.16 38.39 11.85
CA VAL A 199 1.95 38.18 13.07
C VAL A 199 3.34 37.67 12.70
N GLU A 200 4.34 37.94 13.55
CA GLU A 200 5.66 37.32 13.45
C GLU A 200 5.54 35.78 13.51
N GLN A 201 6.20 35.08 12.59
CA GLN A 201 6.19 33.62 12.58
C GLN A 201 7.32 33.09 13.46
N VAL A 202 7.02 32.03 14.21
CA VAL A 202 8.01 31.31 15.03
C VAL A 202 8.13 29.87 14.57
N PRO A 203 9.27 29.19 14.81
CA PRO A 203 9.41 27.77 14.53
C PRO A 203 8.26 26.92 15.09
N ALA A 204 7.78 25.94 14.31
CA ALA A 204 6.66 25.07 14.70
C ALA A 204 6.84 24.38 16.06
N ARG A 205 8.09 24.05 16.43
CA ARG A 205 8.43 23.46 17.73
C ARG A 205 8.10 24.36 18.92
N ASP A 206 8.07 25.68 18.73
CA ASP A 206 7.78 26.65 19.80
C ASP A 206 6.26 26.70 20.08
N TRP A 207 5.44 26.10 19.21
CA TRP A 207 4.00 25.92 19.43
C TRP A 207 3.66 24.67 20.26
N LEU A 208 4.64 23.85 20.66
CA LEU A 208 4.40 22.68 21.52
C LEU A 208 3.92 23.10 22.91
N THR A 209 3.13 22.23 23.56
CA THR A 209 2.70 22.45 24.94
C THR A 209 3.60 21.68 25.91
N PRO A 210 3.97 22.24 27.08
CA PRO A 210 4.74 21.52 28.08
C PRO A 210 4.05 20.25 28.59
N THR A 211 2.71 20.25 28.59
CA THR A 211 1.88 19.11 29.01
C THR A 211 1.84 17.94 28.01
N GLY A 212 2.39 18.11 26.81
CA GLY A 212 2.27 17.13 25.72
C GLY A 212 0.89 17.06 25.07
N ARG A 213 -0.07 17.90 25.49
CA ARG A 213 -1.36 18.08 24.81
C ARG A 213 -1.13 18.60 23.40
N THR A 214 -1.89 18.08 22.45
CA THR A 214 -1.85 18.53 21.07
C THR A 214 -2.40 19.93 20.95
N ARG A 215 -1.62 20.85 20.37
CA ARG A 215 -2.08 22.19 20.01
C ARG A 215 -2.55 22.17 18.57
N THR A 216 -3.75 22.71 18.32
CA THR A 216 -4.25 22.92 16.96
C THR A 216 -4.26 24.41 16.67
N LEU A 217 -3.51 24.79 15.64
CA LEU A 217 -3.54 26.14 15.08
C LEU A 217 -4.50 26.14 13.89
N LYS A 218 -5.27 27.22 13.74
CA LYS A 218 -6.31 27.36 12.70
C LYS A 218 -5.97 28.57 11.83
N ALA A 219 -6.10 28.45 10.51
CA ALA A 219 -5.84 29.51 9.55
C ALA A 219 -4.49 30.20 9.82
N VAL A 220 -3.41 29.43 9.69
CA VAL A 220 -2.03 29.88 9.91
C VAL A 220 -1.25 29.89 8.60
N GLU A 221 -0.12 30.56 8.61
CA GLU A 221 0.80 30.65 7.48
C GLU A 221 2.06 29.84 7.78
N LEU A 222 2.53 29.07 6.80
CA LEU A 222 3.77 28.30 6.85
C LEU A 222 4.87 28.95 6.02
N THR A 223 6.12 28.75 6.49
CA THR A 223 7.37 29.20 5.83
C THR A 223 7.47 30.72 5.69
N GLY A 224 8.66 31.21 5.30
CA GLY A 224 8.87 32.64 5.03
C GLY A 224 8.04 33.19 3.86
N GLN A 225 7.48 32.32 3.01
CA GLN A 225 6.56 32.71 1.93
C GLN A 225 5.13 32.93 2.42
N ARG A 226 4.84 32.71 3.71
CA ARG A 226 3.52 32.92 4.33
C ARG A 226 2.37 32.18 3.62
N GLN A 227 2.58 30.92 3.24
CA GLN A 227 1.53 30.13 2.59
C GLN A 227 0.40 29.82 3.58
N PRO A 228 -0.87 30.07 3.23
CA PRO A 228 -2.00 29.73 4.08
C PRO A 228 -2.17 28.21 4.23
N VAL A 229 -2.48 27.77 5.44
CA VAL A 229 -2.83 26.40 5.81
C VAL A 229 -3.96 26.43 6.84
N GLU A 230 -5.03 25.68 6.56
CA GLU A 230 -6.23 25.65 7.39
C GLU A 230 -5.99 25.12 8.80
N ARG A 231 -5.21 24.06 8.93
CA ARG A 231 -4.91 23.41 10.21
C ARG A 231 -3.45 22.99 10.34
N VAL A 232 -2.86 23.33 11.49
CA VAL A 232 -1.59 22.77 11.94
C VAL A 232 -1.76 22.09 13.28
N TYR A 233 -1.37 20.82 13.36
CA TYR A 233 -1.37 20.03 14.60
C TYR A 233 0.05 19.88 15.14
N CYS A 234 0.33 20.47 16.30
CA CYS A 234 1.62 20.37 16.99
C CYS A 234 1.49 19.42 18.17
N CYS A 235 2.24 18.31 18.15
CA CYS A 235 2.08 17.23 19.13
C CYS A 235 3.42 16.61 19.51
N HIS A 236 3.67 16.51 20.81
CA HIS A 236 4.76 15.70 21.37
C HIS A 236 4.25 15.01 22.63
N LYS A 237 3.66 13.82 22.46
CA LYS A 237 3.14 12.99 23.56
C LYS A 237 4.27 12.17 24.17
N SER A 238 4.08 11.77 25.43
CA SER A 238 4.98 10.84 26.11
C SER A 238 5.18 9.56 25.28
N GLY A 239 6.44 9.11 25.15
CA GLY A 239 6.82 7.93 24.37
C GLY A 239 7.01 8.17 22.87
N MET A 240 6.73 9.37 22.34
CA MET A 240 7.07 9.71 20.96
C MET A 240 8.57 9.93 20.82
N LYS A 241 9.19 9.31 19.81
CA LYS A 241 10.61 9.54 19.50
C LYS A 241 10.88 10.97 19.01
N ASP A 242 9.93 11.53 18.26
CA ASP A 242 10.00 12.87 17.70
C ASP A 242 8.62 13.55 17.77
N ALA A 243 8.60 14.87 17.91
CA ALA A 243 7.39 15.67 17.76
C ALA A 243 6.81 15.57 16.33
N TRP A 244 5.48 15.64 16.24
CA TRP A 244 4.73 15.71 14.98
C TRP A 244 4.18 17.13 14.80
N PHE A 245 4.45 17.68 13.61
CA PHE A 245 3.88 18.93 13.12
C PHE A 245 3.19 18.58 11.80
N LEU A 246 1.86 18.59 11.79
CA LEU A 246 1.06 18.12 10.67
C LEU A 246 0.29 19.29 10.06
N ALA A 247 0.50 19.57 8.78
CA ALA A 247 -0.27 20.52 7.99
C ALA A 247 -1.45 19.82 7.33
N SER A 248 -2.62 20.47 7.28
CA SER A 248 -3.83 19.89 6.69
C SER A 248 -4.80 20.96 6.23
N ASN A 249 -5.48 20.70 5.11
CA ASN A 249 -6.68 21.43 4.68
C ASN A 249 -8.00 20.85 5.26
N ARG A 250 -7.95 19.78 6.06
CA ARG A 250 -9.13 19.18 6.70
C ARG A 250 -9.51 19.95 7.97
N THR A 251 -10.56 20.76 7.88
CA THR A 251 -11.10 21.55 9.01
C THR A 251 -12.07 20.77 9.90
N ASP A 252 -12.61 19.65 9.40
CA ASP A 252 -13.54 18.73 10.05
C ASP A 252 -12.85 17.77 11.04
N LEU A 253 -11.54 17.55 10.90
CA LEU A 253 -10.82 16.60 11.73
C LEU A 253 -10.57 17.15 13.14
N SER A 254 -10.83 16.30 14.14
CA SER A 254 -10.29 16.51 15.48
C SER A 254 -8.79 16.22 15.51
N ALA A 255 -8.07 16.83 16.46
CA ALA A 255 -6.65 16.55 16.66
C ALA A 255 -6.38 15.05 16.89
N ALA A 256 -7.27 14.34 17.59
CA ALA A 256 -7.14 12.91 17.82
C ALA A 256 -7.25 12.11 16.52
N LYS A 257 -8.24 12.42 15.67
CA LYS A 257 -8.43 11.74 14.38
C LYS A 257 -7.29 12.05 13.41
N ALA A 258 -6.80 13.29 13.34
CA ALA A 258 -5.64 13.64 12.54
C ALA A 258 -4.40 12.82 12.95
N LEU A 259 -4.08 12.78 14.25
CA LEU A 259 -2.95 11.97 14.74
C LEU A 259 -3.15 10.47 14.47
N GLN A 260 -4.39 9.97 14.53
CA GLN A 260 -4.70 8.58 14.20
C GLN A 260 -4.42 8.27 12.72
N LEU A 261 -4.93 9.09 11.79
CA LEU A 261 -4.70 8.92 10.35
C LEU A 261 -3.21 9.02 9.99
N TYR A 262 -2.49 9.96 10.63
CA TYR A 262 -1.05 10.07 10.45
C TYR A 262 -0.30 8.85 11.02
N GLY A 263 -0.71 8.34 12.19
CA GLY A 263 -0.13 7.12 12.77
C GLY A 263 -0.35 5.88 11.89
N GLN A 264 -1.51 5.78 11.23
CA GLN A 264 -1.83 4.70 10.30
C GLN A 264 -0.97 4.72 9.03
N ARG A 265 -0.30 5.83 8.71
CA ARG A 265 0.68 5.92 7.61
C ARG A 265 1.75 4.84 7.72
N TRP A 266 2.16 4.47 8.94
CA TRP A 266 3.17 3.44 9.18
C TRP A 266 2.81 2.06 8.59
N GLY A 267 1.53 1.83 8.27
CA GLY A 267 1.09 0.64 7.54
C GLY A 267 1.75 0.46 6.17
N ILE A 268 2.22 1.53 5.51
CA ILE A 268 2.95 1.41 4.24
C ILE A 268 4.34 0.80 4.45
N GLU A 269 5.02 1.15 5.54
CA GLU A 269 6.34 0.65 5.88
C GLU A 269 6.30 -0.84 6.28
N THR A 270 5.23 -1.27 6.97
CA THR A 270 5.01 -2.69 7.24
C THR A 270 4.71 -3.47 5.95
N SER A 271 3.95 -2.91 5.01
CA SER A 271 3.76 -3.51 3.68
C SER A 271 5.07 -3.60 2.89
N PHE A 272 5.94 -2.59 2.95
CA PHE A 272 7.27 -2.67 2.32
C PHE A 272 8.11 -3.79 2.92
N ARG A 273 8.03 -4.03 4.24
CA ARG A 273 8.68 -5.19 4.85
C ARG A 273 8.13 -6.50 4.30
N ASP A 274 6.81 -6.64 4.23
CA ASP A 274 6.14 -7.84 3.70
C ASP A 274 6.52 -8.11 2.22
N ILE A 275 6.92 -7.09 1.46
CA ILE A 275 7.41 -7.23 0.07
C ILE A 275 8.92 -7.53 0.01
N LYS A 276 9.73 -6.80 0.78
CA LYS A 276 11.18 -6.76 0.61
C LYS A 276 11.93 -7.82 1.41
N ASP A 277 11.46 -8.15 2.62
CA ASP A 277 12.17 -9.02 3.56
C ASP A 277 12.03 -10.48 3.16
N TYR A 278 13.13 -11.24 3.10
CA TYR A 278 13.09 -12.66 2.74
C TYR A 278 12.61 -13.59 3.86
N LYS A 279 12.75 -13.20 5.15
CA LYS A 279 12.41 -14.05 6.29
C LYS A 279 10.92 -14.03 6.57
N PHE A 280 10.33 -12.85 6.48
CA PHE A 280 8.95 -12.58 6.90
C PHE A 280 8.04 -12.18 5.74
N GLY A 281 8.62 -11.69 4.64
CA GLY A 281 7.93 -11.26 3.43
C GLY A 281 8.25 -12.12 2.22
N MET A 282 8.22 -11.50 1.04
CA MET A 282 8.45 -12.16 -0.24
C MET A 282 9.88 -11.96 -0.80
N GLY A 283 10.78 -11.31 -0.06
CA GLY A 283 12.21 -11.23 -0.42
C GLY A 283 12.57 -10.40 -1.65
N MET A 284 11.73 -9.44 -2.09
CA MET A 284 12.07 -8.60 -3.25
C MET A 284 13.36 -7.78 -3.06
N GLY A 285 13.73 -7.47 -1.81
CA GLY A 285 14.94 -6.71 -1.50
C GLY A 285 16.23 -7.46 -1.87
N ASP A 286 16.17 -8.79 -1.90
CA ASP A 286 17.30 -9.68 -2.19
C ASP A 286 17.32 -10.13 -3.67
N VAL A 287 16.38 -9.65 -4.48
CA VAL A 287 16.29 -9.97 -5.92
C VAL A 287 16.89 -8.84 -6.74
N HIS A 288 17.94 -9.16 -7.49
CA HIS A 288 18.56 -8.21 -8.41
C HIS A 288 17.75 -8.01 -9.68
N ILE A 289 17.31 -6.77 -9.91
CA ILE A 289 16.57 -6.36 -11.10
C ILE A 289 17.15 -5.04 -11.60
N SER A 290 17.75 -5.05 -12.78
CA SER A 290 18.43 -3.88 -13.38
C SER A 290 17.52 -2.91 -14.14
N ASN A 291 16.27 -3.31 -14.44
CA ASN A 291 15.32 -2.51 -15.21
C ASN A 291 14.14 -2.06 -14.30
N PRO A 292 13.88 -0.75 -14.16
CA PRO A 292 12.77 -0.24 -13.34
C PRO A 292 11.40 -0.82 -13.72
N VAL A 293 11.13 -0.96 -15.02
CA VAL A 293 9.84 -1.49 -15.53
C VAL A 293 9.66 -2.96 -15.14
N ARG A 294 10.75 -3.75 -15.08
CA ARG A 294 10.69 -5.13 -14.56
C ARG A 294 10.34 -5.14 -13.07
N ARG A 295 10.84 -4.18 -12.30
CA ARG A 295 10.49 -4.03 -10.87
C ARG A 295 9.03 -3.67 -10.70
N ASP A 296 8.50 -2.75 -11.51
CA ASP A 296 7.07 -2.38 -11.46
C ASP A 296 6.15 -3.57 -11.75
N ARG A 297 6.52 -4.45 -12.70
CA ARG A 297 5.79 -5.69 -12.98
C ARG A 297 5.88 -6.70 -11.84
N LEU A 298 7.00 -6.75 -11.13
CA LEU A 298 7.14 -7.63 -9.97
C LEU A 298 6.33 -7.12 -8.77
N PHE A 299 6.24 -5.79 -8.60
CA PHE A 299 5.32 -5.18 -7.63
C PHE A 299 3.86 -5.52 -7.95
N LEU A 300 3.47 -5.58 -9.23
CA LEU A 300 2.13 -6.03 -9.63
C LEU A 300 1.86 -7.47 -9.16
N PHE A 301 2.79 -8.40 -9.36
CA PHE A 301 2.62 -9.78 -8.92
C PHE A 301 2.49 -9.85 -7.39
N SER A 302 3.28 -9.04 -6.68
CA SER A 302 3.21 -8.93 -5.23
C SER A 302 1.87 -8.36 -4.75
N ALA A 303 1.39 -7.28 -5.37
CA ALA A 303 0.12 -6.64 -5.01
C ALA A 303 -1.07 -7.61 -5.14
N LEU A 304 -1.13 -8.37 -6.25
CA LEU A 304 -2.16 -9.39 -6.47
C LEU A 304 -2.10 -10.51 -5.42
N ALA A 305 -0.89 -11.03 -5.15
CA ALA A 305 -0.71 -12.08 -4.15
C ALA A 305 -1.05 -11.59 -2.73
N ILE A 306 -0.63 -10.37 -2.35
CA ILE A 306 -0.90 -9.77 -1.05
C ILE A 306 -2.40 -9.60 -0.83
N VAL A 307 -3.16 -9.14 -1.82
CA VAL A 307 -4.62 -8.99 -1.69
C VAL A 307 -5.26 -10.34 -1.39
N LEU A 308 -4.98 -11.36 -2.21
CA LEU A 308 -5.56 -12.69 -2.02
C LEU A 308 -5.20 -13.31 -0.66
N LEU A 309 -3.92 -13.24 -0.27
CA LEU A 309 -3.46 -13.77 1.02
C LEU A 309 -4.03 -12.97 2.20
N THR A 310 -4.17 -11.66 2.08
CA THR A 310 -4.81 -10.82 3.11
C THR A 310 -6.28 -11.17 3.28
N LEU A 311 -7.01 -11.39 2.18
CA LEU A 311 -8.40 -11.84 2.23
C LEU A 311 -8.52 -13.24 2.87
N LEU A 312 -7.61 -14.17 2.55
CA LEU A 312 -7.56 -15.50 3.15
C LEU A 312 -7.29 -15.43 4.67
N GLY A 313 -6.35 -14.58 5.08
CA GLY A 313 -6.06 -14.37 6.50
C GLY A 313 -7.23 -13.74 7.25
N LYS A 314 -7.89 -12.73 6.67
CA LYS A 314 -9.10 -12.14 7.24
C LYS A 314 -10.22 -13.19 7.36
N ALA A 315 -10.38 -14.05 6.36
CA ALA A 315 -11.33 -15.15 6.41
C ALA A 315 -11.08 -16.04 7.62
N GLY A 316 -9.84 -16.52 7.80
CA GLY A 316 -9.49 -17.36 8.95
C GLY A 316 -9.63 -16.64 10.30
N ASP A 317 -9.26 -15.38 10.39
CA ASP A 317 -9.47 -14.56 11.60
C ASP A 317 -10.95 -14.45 11.95
N SER A 318 -11.82 -14.22 10.95
CA SER A 318 -13.26 -14.06 11.15
C SER A 318 -13.97 -15.31 11.67
N VAL A 319 -13.39 -16.50 11.46
CA VAL A 319 -13.88 -17.79 11.99
C VAL A 319 -13.05 -18.30 13.16
N GLY A 320 -12.18 -17.46 13.72
CA GLY A 320 -11.38 -17.78 14.90
C GLY A 320 -10.31 -18.84 14.67
N LEU A 321 -9.86 -19.05 13.43
CA LEU A 321 -8.80 -20.02 13.10
C LEU A 321 -7.41 -19.56 13.53
N GLU A 322 -7.21 -18.29 13.90
CA GLU A 322 -5.89 -17.84 14.37
C GLU A 322 -5.42 -18.64 15.59
N ARG A 323 -6.36 -19.11 16.43
CA ARG A 323 -6.07 -19.98 17.58
C ARG A 323 -5.37 -21.29 17.22
N THR A 324 -5.46 -21.74 15.96
CA THR A 324 -4.82 -22.97 15.50
C THR A 324 -3.41 -22.74 14.96
N ILE A 325 -2.99 -21.48 14.76
CA ILE A 325 -1.68 -21.12 14.19
C ILE A 325 -0.84 -20.26 15.12
N LYS A 326 -1.44 -19.53 16.06
CA LYS A 326 -0.68 -18.76 17.06
C LYS A 326 -0.15 -19.68 18.15
N VAL A 327 1.08 -19.39 18.58
CA VAL A 327 1.78 -20.14 19.64
C VAL A 327 1.64 -19.49 21.03
N ASN A 328 0.95 -18.35 21.12
CA ASN A 328 0.78 -17.60 22.36
C ASN A 328 -0.67 -17.68 22.88
N THR A 329 -0.86 -17.21 24.12
CA THR A 329 -2.16 -17.15 24.80
C THR A 329 -2.88 -15.81 24.63
N SER A 330 -2.40 -14.92 23.75
CA SER A 330 -3.00 -13.60 23.56
C SER A 330 -4.45 -13.72 23.12
N LYS A 331 -5.34 -12.91 23.72
CA LYS A 331 -6.74 -12.80 23.30
C LYS A 331 -6.90 -11.93 22.05
N SER A 332 -5.90 -11.11 21.71
CA SER A 332 -5.90 -10.27 20.51
C SER A 332 -5.22 -10.97 19.33
N ARG A 333 -5.53 -10.49 18.13
CA ARG A 333 -4.83 -10.91 16.91
C ARG A 333 -3.32 -10.69 17.04
N THR A 334 -2.54 -11.72 16.73
CA THR A 334 -1.07 -11.71 16.79
C THR A 334 -0.46 -11.55 15.41
N TYR A 335 -0.94 -12.33 14.43
CA TYR A 335 -0.44 -12.27 13.07
C TYR A 335 -1.22 -11.26 12.24
N SER A 336 -0.52 -10.60 11.31
CA SER A 336 -1.21 -9.83 10.28
C SER A 336 -2.09 -10.72 9.43
N PHE A 337 -3.14 -10.17 8.82
CA PHE A 337 -3.94 -10.94 7.86
C PHE A 337 -3.10 -11.51 6.74
N PHE A 338 -2.16 -10.75 6.17
CA PHE A 338 -1.21 -11.28 5.19
C PHE A 338 -0.47 -12.53 5.72
N ARG A 339 0.11 -12.46 6.93
CA ARG A 339 0.87 -13.58 7.51
C ARG A 339 -0.03 -14.77 7.84
N GLN A 340 -1.22 -14.53 8.37
CA GLN A 340 -2.22 -15.58 8.57
C GLN A 340 -2.55 -16.27 7.24
N GLY A 341 -2.78 -15.50 6.17
CA GLY A 341 -3.05 -16.02 4.83
C GLY A 341 -1.94 -16.92 4.30
N VAL A 342 -0.67 -16.48 4.43
CA VAL A 342 0.50 -17.29 4.06
C VAL A 342 0.49 -18.63 4.81
N ILE A 343 0.31 -18.59 6.14
CA ILE A 343 0.31 -19.81 6.97
C ILE A 343 -0.87 -20.71 6.59
N TYR A 344 -2.08 -20.18 6.45
CA TYR A 344 -3.24 -20.96 6.08
C TYR A 344 -3.10 -21.59 4.69
N TYR A 345 -2.53 -20.86 3.72
CA TYR A 345 -2.27 -21.39 2.38
C TYR A 345 -1.36 -22.62 2.46
N GLN A 346 -0.25 -22.52 3.20
CA GLN A 346 0.72 -23.60 3.39
C GLN A 346 0.16 -24.80 4.16
N LEU A 347 -0.67 -24.56 5.18
CA LEU A 347 -1.26 -25.62 5.98
C LEU A 347 -2.47 -26.28 5.33
N ARG A 348 -3.11 -25.63 4.35
CA ARG A 348 -4.35 -26.08 3.71
C ARG A 348 -4.32 -27.55 3.26
N PRO A 349 -3.26 -28.06 2.60
CA PRO A 349 -3.24 -29.46 2.13
C PRO A 349 -3.39 -30.51 3.25
N LYS A 350 -3.05 -30.14 4.50
CA LYS A 350 -3.17 -31.00 5.69
C LYS A 350 -4.11 -30.43 6.75
N MET A 351 -4.86 -29.39 6.41
CA MET A 351 -5.81 -28.76 7.32
C MET A 351 -7.00 -29.71 7.53
N LYS A 352 -7.53 -29.76 8.76
CA LYS A 352 -8.77 -30.50 9.03
C LYS A 352 -9.88 -30.01 8.12
N GLU A 353 -10.60 -30.93 7.48
CA GLU A 353 -11.61 -30.62 6.45
C GLU A 353 -12.61 -29.56 6.92
N ALA A 354 -13.15 -29.70 8.14
CA ALA A 354 -14.08 -28.73 8.71
C ALA A 354 -13.52 -27.30 8.78
N ASN A 355 -12.22 -27.14 9.09
CA ASN A 355 -11.57 -25.83 9.12
C ASN A 355 -11.30 -25.32 7.69
N ALA A 356 -10.93 -26.21 6.77
CA ALA A 356 -10.67 -25.86 5.38
C ALA A 356 -11.94 -25.34 4.69
N VAL A 357 -13.09 -26.01 4.90
CA VAL A 357 -14.40 -25.57 4.40
C VAL A 357 -14.75 -24.18 4.96
N LEU A 358 -14.72 -24.01 6.29
CA LEU A 358 -15.04 -22.71 6.92
C LEU A 358 -14.16 -21.57 6.41
N LEU A 359 -12.86 -21.82 6.30
CA LEU A 359 -11.90 -20.85 5.77
C LEU A 359 -12.24 -20.46 4.33
N MET A 360 -12.48 -21.46 3.48
CA MET A 360 -12.71 -21.25 2.06
C MET A 360 -14.05 -20.57 1.77
N ASP A 361 -15.11 -20.91 2.51
CA ASP A 361 -16.41 -20.27 2.37
C ASP A 361 -16.33 -18.78 2.70
N LYS A 362 -15.66 -18.43 3.81
CA LYS A 362 -15.45 -17.03 4.18
C LYS A 362 -14.50 -16.30 3.24
N PHE A 363 -13.49 -16.99 2.71
CA PHE A 363 -12.60 -16.40 1.72
C PHE A 363 -13.35 -16.07 0.42
N ILE A 364 -14.13 -17.00 -0.13
CA ILE A 364 -14.96 -16.77 -1.32
C ILE A 364 -15.97 -15.66 -1.07
N TYR A 365 -16.58 -15.64 0.11
CA TYR A 365 -17.46 -14.55 0.54
C TYR A 365 -16.74 -13.20 0.45
N TYR A 366 -15.57 -13.05 1.08
CA TYR A 366 -14.83 -11.79 1.05
C TYR A 366 -14.29 -11.43 -0.33
N LEU A 367 -13.95 -12.40 -1.16
CA LEU A 367 -13.48 -12.17 -2.53
C LEU A 367 -14.61 -11.62 -3.40
N LYS A 368 -15.80 -12.24 -3.38
CA LYS A 368 -16.98 -11.77 -4.14
C LYS A 368 -17.50 -10.43 -3.64
N GLN A 369 -17.49 -10.25 -2.32
CA GLN A 369 -18.02 -9.07 -1.67
C GLN A 369 -16.95 -7.99 -1.48
N HIS A 370 -15.76 -8.13 -2.05
CA HIS A 370 -14.67 -7.17 -1.85
C HIS A 370 -15.08 -5.74 -2.27
N ARG A 371 -15.86 -5.61 -3.36
CA ARG A 371 -16.40 -4.33 -3.84
C ARG A 371 -17.34 -3.67 -2.80
N LEU A 372 -18.03 -4.47 -1.99
CA LEU A 372 -19.01 -4.06 -0.97
C LEU A 372 -18.39 -3.94 0.44
N TYR A 373 -17.37 -4.73 0.79
CA TYR A 373 -16.72 -4.73 2.12
C TYR A 373 -15.42 -3.93 2.15
N THR A 374 -15.61 -2.64 2.38
CA THR A 374 -14.58 -1.59 2.33
C THR A 374 -13.59 -1.60 3.51
N ARG A 375 -13.77 -2.42 4.55
CA ARG A 375 -12.88 -2.44 5.73
C ARG A 375 -11.62 -3.30 5.58
N THR A 376 -11.55 -4.20 4.58
CA THR A 376 -10.40 -5.13 4.47
C THR A 376 -9.20 -4.48 3.80
N LEU A 377 -9.41 -3.84 2.66
CA LEU A 377 -8.33 -3.21 1.90
C LEU A 377 -8.22 -1.71 2.18
N GLY A 378 -9.05 -1.16 3.05
CA GLY A 378 -9.08 0.28 3.35
C GLY A 378 -9.67 0.61 4.72
N ILE A 379 -9.42 1.83 5.19
CA ILE A 379 -10.16 2.46 6.29
C ILE A 379 -11.48 3.01 5.70
N ILE A 380 -12.54 3.00 6.52
CA ILE A 380 -13.76 3.79 6.27
C ILE A 380 -13.66 5.07 7.09
#